data_AF-A0AAW2KR49-F1
#
_entry.id   AF-A0AAW2KR49-F1
#
_cell.length_a   1.000
_cell.length_b   1.000
_cell.length_c   1.000
_cell.angle_alpha   90.00
_cell.angle_beta   90.00
_cell.angle_gamma   90.00
#
_symmetry.space_group_name_H-M   'P 1'
#
loop_
_entity.id
_entity.type
_entity.pdbx_description
1 polymer ?
#
loop_
_entity_poly.entity_id
_entity_poly.type
_entity_poly.pdbx_seq_one_letter_code
_entity_poly.pdbx_strand_id
1 'polypeptide(L)'
;MGRMHSRGKGISASALPYKRTPPSWLKISSQDVEDNICKFAKKGLTPSQIGVILRDSHGIAQVKSVTGSKILRILKAHGLAPEIPEDLYHLIKKAVAIRKHLERNRKDKDSKFRLILVESRIHRLARYYKKTKKLPPDLCWLYENRLIDPLLGRTSALTSSLAWNSFTLVFSIPTLGSDLVSLVVSDFYSEAGIVRYS
;
A
#
# COMPACT_ATOMS: atom_id res chain seq x y z
N MET A 1 -20.61 -8.85 14.08
CA MET A 1 -19.79 -7.66 14.38
C MET A 1 -19.52 -7.56 15.89
N GLY A 2 -18.30 -7.35 16.42
CA GLY A 2 -17.08 -8.17 16.28
C GLY A 2 -17.18 -9.47 17.11
N ARG A 3 -16.10 -10.11 17.59
CA ARG A 3 -15.04 -9.49 18.38
C ARG A 3 -13.72 -10.27 18.33
N MET A 4 -12.67 -9.71 17.75
CA MET A 4 -11.34 -10.36 17.81
C MET A 4 -10.62 -10.07 19.13
N HIS A 5 -10.65 -8.83 19.60
CA HIS A 5 -10.06 -8.41 20.88
C HIS A 5 -11.06 -7.56 21.67
N SER A 6 -12.27 -8.06 21.85
CA SER A 6 -13.32 -7.33 22.59
C SER A 6 -14.35 -8.30 23.19
N ARG A 7 -15.10 -7.86 24.21
CA ARG A 7 -15.96 -8.75 25.03
C ARG A 7 -17.40 -8.92 24.53
N GLY A 8 -17.84 -8.16 23.54
CA GLY A 8 -19.24 -8.23 23.09
C GLY A 8 -19.58 -9.51 22.32
N LYS A 9 -20.87 -9.74 22.07
CA LYS A 9 -21.37 -10.97 21.42
C LYS A 9 -22.25 -10.67 20.20
N GLY A 10 -21.97 -9.57 19.49
CA GLY A 10 -22.83 -9.06 18.42
C GLY A 10 -22.79 -9.90 17.15
N ILE A 11 -23.95 -10.36 16.70
CA ILE A 11 -24.12 -11.11 15.46
C ILE A 11 -24.83 -10.19 14.46
N SER A 12 -24.04 -9.66 13.53
CA SER A 12 -24.53 -8.79 12.45
C SER A 12 -23.58 -9.01 11.27
N ALA A 13 -24.15 -9.49 10.17
CA ALA A 13 -23.47 -9.80 8.92
C ALA A 13 -24.50 -9.78 7.78
N SER A 14 -24.05 -9.56 6.54
CA SER A 14 -24.91 -9.66 5.38
C SER A 14 -25.33 -11.11 5.14
N ALA A 15 -26.64 -11.36 4.97
CA ALA A 15 -27.17 -12.64 4.53
C ALA A 15 -27.30 -12.62 2.99
N LEU A 16 -26.55 -13.50 2.32
CA LEU A 16 -26.62 -13.60 0.86
C LEU A 16 -27.89 -14.35 0.44
N PRO A 17 -28.53 -13.97 -0.68
CA PRO A 17 -29.66 -14.72 -1.21
C PRO A 17 -29.23 -16.12 -1.63
N TYR A 18 -30.15 -17.09 -1.52
CA TYR A 18 -29.89 -18.47 -1.94
C TYR A 18 -29.62 -18.57 -3.44
N LYS A 19 -30.45 -17.90 -4.25
CA LYS A 19 -30.31 -17.87 -5.71
C LYS A 19 -29.05 -17.11 -6.10
N ARG A 20 -28.15 -17.80 -6.82
CA ARG A 20 -26.86 -17.24 -7.27
C ARG A 20 -26.89 -16.68 -8.69
N THR A 21 -27.95 -16.95 -9.45
CA THR A 21 -28.11 -16.42 -10.80
C THR A 21 -28.50 -14.94 -10.75
N PRO A 22 -28.03 -14.12 -11.71
CA PRO A 22 -28.39 -12.71 -11.76
C PRO A 22 -29.90 -12.56 -12.02
N PRO A 23 -30.52 -11.48 -11.52
CA PRO A 23 -31.94 -11.23 -11.77
C PRO A 23 -32.18 -10.85 -13.24
N SER A 24 -33.35 -11.18 -13.76
CA SER A 24 -33.70 -11.02 -15.19
C SER A 24 -33.81 -9.56 -15.67
N TRP A 25 -34.03 -8.63 -14.73
CA TRP A 25 -34.08 -7.19 -14.99
C TRP A 25 -32.69 -6.55 -15.12
N LEU A 26 -31.64 -7.23 -14.68
CA LEU A 26 -30.27 -6.74 -14.84
C LEU A 26 -29.82 -7.01 -16.29
N LYS A 27 -29.78 -5.96 -17.12
CA LYS A 27 -29.37 -6.03 -18.53
C LYS A 27 -27.89 -5.74 -18.78
N ILE A 28 -27.11 -5.60 -17.72
CA ILE A 28 -25.68 -5.26 -17.79
C ILE A 28 -24.90 -6.53 -18.16
N SER A 29 -24.03 -6.43 -19.17
CA SER A 29 -23.17 -7.55 -19.57
C SER A 29 -22.02 -7.76 -18.59
N SER A 30 -21.41 -8.94 -18.59
CA SER A 30 -20.23 -9.20 -17.75
C SER A 30 -19.05 -8.27 -18.09
N GLN A 31 -18.88 -7.92 -19.37
CA GLN A 31 -17.81 -7.05 -19.85
C GLN A 31 -17.97 -5.63 -19.28
N ASP A 32 -19.19 -5.09 -19.31
CA ASP A 32 -19.46 -3.75 -18.78
C ASP A 32 -19.16 -3.66 -17.28
N VAL A 33 -19.39 -4.75 -16.54
CA VAL A 33 -19.06 -4.81 -15.10
C VAL A 33 -17.54 -4.77 -14.88
N GLU A 34 -16.77 -5.48 -15.70
CA GLU A 34 -15.30 -5.48 -15.62
C GLU A 34 -14.72 -4.11 -15.97
N ASP A 35 -15.26 -3.45 -16.98
CA ASP A 35 -14.85 -2.10 -17.39
C ASP A 35 -15.13 -1.07 -16.30
N ASN A 36 -16.31 -1.16 -15.65
CA ASN A 36 -16.65 -0.32 -14.51
C ASN A 36 -15.71 -0.57 -13.32
N ILE A 37 -15.39 -1.83 -13.01
CA ILE A 37 -14.42 -2.18 -11.95
C ILE A 37 -13.05 -1.56 -12.26
N CYS A 38 -12.56 -1.68 -13.49
CA CYS A 38 -11.29 -1.10 -13.91
C CYS A 38 -11.29 0.42 -13.83
N LYS A 39 -12.39 1.07 -14.23
CA LYS A 39 -12.57 2.53 -14.12
C LYS A 39 -12.51 3.00 -12.67
N PHE A 40 -13.16 2.29 -11.75
CA PHE A 40 -13.13 2.64 -10.33
C PHE A 40 -11.77 2.35 -9.67
N ALA A 41 -11.08 1.28 -10.09
CA ALA A 41 -9.74 0.99 -9.62
C ALA A 41 -8.73 2.06 -10.05
N LYS A 42 -8.82 2.56 -11.29
CA LYS A 42 -8.00 3.69 -11.78
C LYS A 42 -8.23 4.98 -11.00
N LYS A 43 -9.42 5.17 -10.41
CA LYS A 43 -9.71 6.28 -9.48
C LYS A 43 -9.10 6.09 -8.08
N GLY A 44 -8.47 4.94 -7.81
CA GLY A 44 -7.86 4.62 -6.52
C GLY A 44 -8.83 4.08 -5.47
N LEU A 45 -10.03 3.63 -5.87
CA LEU A 45 -11.01 3.07 -4.93
C LEU A 45 -10.63 1.65 -4.50
N THR A 46 -10.92 1.30 -3.25
CA THR A 46 -10.60 -0.03 -2.74
C THR A 46 -11.63 -1.06 -3.25
N PRO A 47 -11.24 -2.35 -3.39
CA PRO A 47 -12.17 -3.41 -3.84
C PRO A 47 -13.46 -3.49 -3.02
N SER A 48 -13.39 -3.23 -1.72
CA SER A 48 -14.56 -3.18 -0.83
C SER A 48 -15.50 -2.01 -1.18
N GLN A 49 -14.95 -0.82 -1.44
CA GLN A 49 -15.72 0.36 -1.86
C GLN A 49 -16.33 0.18 -3.26
N ILE A 50 -15.57 -0.41 -4.20
CA ILE A 50 -16.05 -0.72 -5.54
C ILE A 50 -17.30 -1.59 -5.47
N GLY A 51 -17.28 -2.64 -4.63
CA GLY A 51 -18.45 -3.50 -4.45
C GLY A 51 -19.68 -2.79 -3.88
N VAL A 52 -19.49 -1.76 -3.06
CA VAL A 52 -20.60 -0.94 -2.52
C VAL A 52 -21.18 -0.04 -3.61
N ILE A 53 -20.34 0.64 -4.39
CA ILE A 53 -20.79 1.53 -5.48
C ILE A 53 -21.53 0.75 -6.58
N LEU A 54 -21.05 -0.46 -6.91
CA LEU A 54 -21.72 -1.31 -7.88
C LEU A 54 -23.10 -1.77 -7.37
N ARG A 55 -23.25 -1.96 -6.06
CA ARG A 55 -24.54 -2.30 -5.46
C ARG A 55 -25.50 -1.13 -5.44
N ASP A 56 -25.05 0.02 -4.94
CA ASP A 56 -25.92 1.14 -4.61
C ASP A 56 -26.27 1.98 -5.85
N SER A 57 -25.33 2.16 -6.78
CA SER A 57 -25.55 2.99 -7.98
C SER A 57 -25.94 2.18 -9.22
N HIS A 58 -25.40 0.97 -9.40
CA HIS A 58 -25.61 0.17 -10.62
C HIS A 58 -26.60 -0.99 -10.40
N GLY A 59 -27.08 -1.21 -9.17
CA GLY A 59 -28.02 -2.30 -8.84
C GLY A 59 -27.39 -3.70 -8.89
N ILE A 60 -26.06 -3.82 -8.97
CA ILE A 60 -25.37 -5.11 -9.04
C ILE A 60 -25.16 -5.63 -7.62
N ALA A 61 -26.07 -6.49 -7.15
CA ALA A 61 -26.02 -7.04 -5.80
C ALA A 61 -24.73 -7.83 -5.51
N GLN A 62 -24.31 -8.69 -6.46
CA GLN A 62 -23.13 -9.55 -6.35
C GLN A 62 -22.38 -9.63 -7.69
N VAL A 63 -21.15 -9.11 -7.72
CA VAL A 63 -20.28 -9.17 -8.91
C VAL A 63 -20.04 -10.62 -9.35
N LYS A 64 -19.83 -11.53 -8.40
CA LYS A 64 -19.59 -12.96 -8.68
C LYS A 64 -20.75 -13.62 -9.44
N SER A 65 -21.99 -13.17 -9.22
CA SER A 65 -23.16 -13.74 -9.90
C SER A 65 -23.23 -13.35 -11.38
N VAL A 66 -22.65 -12.21 -11.74
CA VAL A 66 -22.67 -11.70 -13.12
C VAL A 66 -21.43 -12.16 -13.89
N THR A 67 -20.24 -11.98 -13.33
CA THR A 67 -18.97 -12.24 -14.04
C THR A 67 -18.36 -13.61 -13.72
N GLY A 68 -18.89 -14.35 -12.73
CA GLY A 68 -18.32 -15.61 -12.23
C GLY A 68 -17.06 -15.45 -11.35
N SER A 69 -16.38 -14.30 -11.42
CA SER A 69 -15.16 -13.98 -10.68
C SER A 69 -15.38 -12.95 -9.57
N LYS A 70 -14.49 -12.95 -8.58
CA LYS A 70 -14.49 -11.91 -7.52
C LYS A 70 -13.74 -10.67 -8.00
N ILE A 71 -14.07 -9.51 -7.45
CA ILE A 71 -13.45 -8.20 -7.76
C ILE A 71 -11.91 -8.28 -7.72
N LEU A 72 -11.33 -8.82 -6.63
CA LEU A 72 -9.88 -8.95 -6.50
C LEU A 72 -9.24 -9.84 -7.59
N ARG A 73 -9.97 -10.81 -8.15
CA ARG A 73 -9.45 -11.68 -9.22
C ARG A 73 -9.44 -10.92 -10.55
N ILE A 74 -10.49 -10.16 -10.83
CA ILE A 74 -10.59 -9.29 -12.01
C ILE A 74 -9.46 -8.25 -11.98
N LEU A 75 -9.26 -7.57 -10.85
CA LEU A 75 -8.19 -6.58 -10.71
C LEU A 75 -6.80 -7.17 -10.92
N LYS A 76 -6.56 -8.42 -10.48
CA LYS A 76 -5.30 -9.12 -10.72
C LYS A 76 -5.10 -9.49 -12.19
N ALA A 77 -6.16 -9.89 -12.88
CA ALA A 77 -6.10 -10.21 -14.31
C ALA A 77 -5.69 -8.97 -15.14
N HIS A 78 -6.15 -7.79 -14.75
CA HIS A 78 -5.79 -6.53 -15.41
C HIS A 78 -4.53 -5.85 -14.84
N GLY A 79 -3.83 -6.45 -13.87
CA GLY A 79 -2.64 -5.85 -13.27
C GLY A 79 -2.89 -4.60 -12.41
N LEU A 80 -4.14 -4.32 -12.04
CA LEU A 80 -4.55 -3.15 -11.22
C LEU A 80 -4.75 -3.52 -9.73
N ALA A 81 -4.21 -4.66 -9.31
CA ALA A 81 -4.38 -5.12 -7.94
C ALA A 81 -3.42 -4.38 -6.99
N PRO A 82 -3.88 -4.00 -5.79
CA PRO A 82 -2.99 -3.42 -4.79
C PRO A 82 -1.95 -4.44 -4.34
N GLU A 83 -0.70 -4.00 -4.20
CA GLU A 83 0.41 -4.84 -3.72
C GLU A 83 0.17 -5.31 -2.28
N ILE A 84 -0.31 -4.39 -1.44
CA ILE A 84 -0.64 -4.67 -0.04
C ILE A 84 -2.13 -5.02 0.05
N PRO A 85 -2.50 -6.14 0.70
CA PRO A 85 -3.89 -6.46 1.00
C PRO A 85 -4.62 -5.33 1.76
N GLU A 86 -5.86 -5.07 1.36
CA GLU A 86 -6.69 -3.97 1.88
C GLU A 86 -6.86 -4.03 3.41
N ASP A 87 -7.02 -5.23 3.96
CA ASP A 87 -7.17 -5.48 5.39
C ASP A 87 -5.93 -5.06 6.20
N LEU A 88 -4.74 -5.41 5.71
CA LEU A 88 -3.47 -5.00 6.31
C LEU A 88 -3.28 -3.49 6.24
N TYR A 89 -3.51 -2.90 5.06
CA TYR A 89 -3.40 -1.46 4.83
C TYR A 89 -4.22 -0.64 5.85
N HIS A 90 -5.49 -1.01 6.06
CA HIS A 90 -6.36 -0.29 6.99
C HIS A 90 -5.98 -0.49 8.47
N LEU A 91 -5.44 -1.64 8.85
CA LEU A 91 -4.93 -1.84 10.21
C LEU A 91 -3.66 -1.02 10.47
N ILE A 92 -2.74 -0.98 9.50
CA ILE A 92 -1.52 -0.18 9.57
C ILE A 92 -1.88 1.31 9.67
N LYS A 93 -2.75 1.79 8.79
CA LYS A 93 -3.25 3.18 8.81
C LYS A 93 -3.85 3.56 10.18
N LYS A 94 -4.60 2.64 10.80
CA LYS A 94 -5.15 2.83 12.15
C LYS A 94 -4.06 2.86 13.23
N ALA A 95 -3.07 1.97 13.16
CA ALA A 95 -1.96 1.94 14.11
C ALA A 95 -1.13 3.23 14.06
N VAL A 96 -0.84 3.73 12.85
CA VAL A 96 -0.14 5.01 12.65
C VAL A 96 -0.92 6.17 13.27
N ALA A 97 -2.23 6.24 13.04
CA ALA A 97 -3.07 7.27 13.64
C ALA A 97 -3.03 7.24 15.19
N ILE A 98 -3.06 6.04 15.80
CA ILE A 98 -2.96 5.89 17.26
C ILE A 98 -1.57 6.29 17.77
N ARG A 99 -0.50 5.94 17.05
CA ARG A 99 0.88 6.35 17.41
C ARG A 99 1.03 7.87 17.42
N LYS A 100 0.56 8.54 16.36
CA LYS A 100 0.55 10.02 16.27
C LYS A 100 -0.26 10.68 17.40
N HIS A 101 -1.37 10.06 17.82
CA HIS A 101 -2.14 10.52 18.98
C HIS A 101 -1.35 10.39 20.28
N LEU A 102 -0.67 9.25 20.49
CA LEU A 102 0.11 8.95 21.69
C LEU A 102 1.39 9.79 21.83
N GLU A 103 1.97 10.25 20.72
CA GLU A 103 3.13 11.16 20.73
C GLU A 103 2.80 12.46 21.48
N ARG A 104 1.59 12.99 21.27
CA ARG A 104 1.06 14.16 21.97
C ARG A 104 0.50 13.80 23.34
N ASN A 105 -0.21 12.68 23.44
CA ASN A 105 -0.93 12.25 24.64
C ASN A 105 -0.26 11.05 25.33
N ARG A 106 0.94 11.27 25.89
CA ARG A 106 1.76 10.20 26.48
C ARG A 106 1.13 9.49 27.68
N LYS A 107 0.19 10.15 28.37
CA LYS A 107 -0.49 9.63 29.58
C LYS A 107 -1.70 8.74 29.28
N ASP A 108 -2.18 8.70 28.03
CA ASP A 108 -3.35 7.92 27.64
C ASP A 108 -3.04 6.41 27.65
N LYS A 109 -3.57 5.70 28.66
CA LYS A 109 -3.36 4.25 28.84
C LYS A 109 -4.31 3.40 28.00
N ASP A 110 -5.53 3.88 27.70
CA ASP A 110 -6.48 3.11 26.87
C ASP A 110 -5.97 3.06 25.43
N SER A 111 -5.55 4.20 24.86
CA SER A 111 -4.99 4.22 23.51
C SER A 111 -3.75 3.34 23.36
N LYS A 112 -2.89 3.27 24.38
CA LYS A 112 -1.76 2.31 24.42
C LYS A 112 -2.24 0.86 24.38
N PHE A 113 -3.23 0.52 25.20
CA PHE A 113 -3.83 -0.81 25.18
C PHE A 113 -4.45 -1.13 23.82
N ARG A 114 -5.18 -0.20 23.20
CA ARG A 114 -5.76 -0.36 21.85
C ARG A 114 -4.70 -0.52 20.78
N LEU A 115 -3.56 0.18 20.88
CA LEU A 115 -2.44 0.03 19.96
C LEU A 115 -1.91 -1.41 19.98
N ILE A 116 -1.65 -1.96 21.17
CA ILE A 116 -1.21 -3.36 21.35
C ILE A 116 -2.20 -4.33 20.68
N LEU A 117 -3.51 -4.11 20.83
CA LEU A 117 -4.53 -4.93 20.20
C LEU A 117 -4.58 -4.78 18.67
N VAL A 118 -4.21 -3.63 18.11
CA VAL A 118 -4.13 -3.43 16.65
C VAL A 118 -2.86 -4.10 16.11
N GLU A 119 -1.72 -3.89 16.75
CA GLU A 119 -0.43 -4.50 16.41
C GLU A 119 -0.49 -6.04 16.43
N SER A 120 -1.10 -6.59 17.48
CA SER A 120 -1.33 -8.04 17.59
C SER A 120 -2.15 -8.59 16.41
N ARG A 121 -3.09 -7.80 15.84
CA ARG A 121 -3.85 -8.20 14.64
C ARG A 121 -3.02 -8.11 13.38
N ILE A 122 -2.20 -7.07 13.24
CA ILE A 122 -1.26 -6.90 12.13
C ILE A 122 -0.32 -8.10 12.07
N HIS A 123 0.30 -8.49 13.19
CA HIS A 123 1.20 -9.63 13.25
C HIS A 123 0.51 -10.97 12.92
N ARG A 124 -0.77 -11.14 13.29
CA ARG A 124 -1.56 -12.33 12.90
C ARG A 124 -1.83 -12.37 11.40
N LEU A 125 -2.24 -11.26 10.79
CA LEU A 125 -2.50 -11.20 9.34
C LEU A 125 -1.21 -11.33 8.53
N ALA A 126 -0.15 -10.66 8.97
CA ALA A 126 1.20 -10.80 8.42
C ALA A 126 1.62 -12.26 8.31
N ARG A 127 1.52 -13.03 9.41
CA ARG A 127 1.84 -14.47 9.42
C ARG A 127 1.00 -15.25 8.40
N TYR A 128 -0.30 -14.97 8.30
CA TYR A 128 -1.18 -15.63 7.33
C TYR A 128 -0.76 -15.34 5.87
N TYR A 129 -0.49 -14.08 5.54
CA TYR A 129 -0.11 -13.69 4.18
C TYR A 129 1.30 -14.15 3.77
N LYS A 130 2.23 -14.24 4.73
CA LYS A 130 3.53 -14.91 4.55
C LYS A 130 3.35 -16.38 4.16
N LYS A 131 2.54 -17.12 4.94
CA LYS A 131 2.23 -18.53 4.66
C LYS A 131 1.59 -18.72 3.28
N THR A 132 0.73 -17.79 2.87
CA THR A 132 0.01 -17.86 1.59
C THR A 132 0.83 -17.30 0.41
N LYS A 133 2.07 -16.86 0.63
CA LYS A 133 2.98 -16.26 -0.38
C LYS A 133 2.36 -15.08 -1.16
N LYS A 134 1.43 -14.36 -0.55
CA LYS A 134 0.82 -13.16 -1.16
C LYS A 134 1.61 -11.88 -0.89
N LEU A 135 2.55 -11.94 0.05
CA LEU A 135 3.49 -10.87 0.39
C LEU A 135 4.91 -11.44 0.33
N PRO A 136 5.91 -10.67 -0.11
CA PRO A 136 7.29 -11.06 0.04
C PRO A 136 7.63 -11.20 1.53
N PRO A 137 8.55 -12.11 1.91
CA PRO A 137 8.87 -12.41 3.31
C PRO A 137 9.29 -11.17 4.12
N ASP A 138 9.88 -10.19 3.45
CA ASP A 138 10.60 -9.05 4.01
C ASP A 138 9.67 -7.91 4.47
N LEU A 139 8.46 -7.83 3.90
CA LEU A 139 7.57 -6.67 4.05
C LEU A 139 7.03 -6.48 5.49
N CYS A 140 7.02 -7.55 6.30
CA CYS A 140 6.60 -7.44 7.70
C CYS A 140 7.69 -6.93 8.64
N TRP A 141 8.97 -7.04 8.26
CA TRP A 141 10.07 -6.49 9.06
C TRP A 141 10.06 -4.95 9.04
N LEU A 142 9.46 -4.36 7.98
CA LEU A 142 9.30 -2.90 7.83
C LEU A 142 8.29 -2.28 8.82
N TYR A 143 7.37 -3.06 9.40
CA TYR A 143 6.45 -2.55 10.43
C TYR A 143 7.18 -2.23 11.75
N GLU A 144 8.20 -3.03 12.09
CA GLU A 144 8.98 -2.90 13.32
C GLU A 144 9.81 -1.60 13.34
N ASN A 145 10.30 -1.16 12.17
CA ASN A 145 11.33 -0.12 12.07
C ASN A 145 10.84 1.34 12.12
N ARG A 146 9.59 1.63 12.53
CA ARG A 146 9.04 3.02 12.55
C ARG A 146 8.99 3.71 11.16
N LEU A 147 9.31 3.00 10.08
CA LEU A 147 9.36 3.52 8.70
C LEU A 147 8.00 3.48 7.97
N ILE A 148 6.88 3.49 8.70
CA ILE A 148 5.55 3.28 8.12
C ILE A 148 4.97 4.59 7.55
N ASP A 149 5.30 5.73 8.16
CA ASP A 149 4.77 7.03 7.76
C ASP A 149 5.05 7.41 6.28
N PRO A 150 6.24 7.13 5.71
CA PRO A 150 6.53 7.42 4.30
C PRO A 150 5.76 6.57 3.29
N LEU A 151 5.31 5.37 3.65
CA LEU A 151 4.63 4.44 2.71
C LEU A 151 3.16 4.80 2.48
N LEU A 152 2.54 5.50 3.42
CA LEU A 152 1.15 5.97 3.31
C LEU A 152 1.04 7.37 2.69
N GLY A 153 2.19 8.05 2.44
CA GLY A 153 2.27 9.43 1.97
C GLY A 153 2.92 9.63 0.60
N ARG A 154 3.42 8.59 -0.09
CA ARG A 154 3.92 8.72 -1.47
C ARG A 154 2.79 8.62 -2.49
N THR A 155 1.90 9.58 -2.46
CA THR A 155 1.14 10.01 -3.63
C THR A 155 1.49 11.48 -3.84
N SER A 156 2.06 11.81 -5.01
CA SER A 156 2.48 13.14 -5.49
C SER A 156 3.59 13.88 -4.71
N ALA A 157 4.85 13.47 -4.91
CA ALA A 157 6.00 14.38 -4.87
C ALA A 157 7.20 13.77 -5.61
N LEU A 158 7.05 13.52 -6.91
CA LEU A 158 8.18 13.45 -7.83
C LEU A 158 7.92 14.48 -8.92
N THR A 159 8.54 15.65 -8.77
CA THR A 159 9.08 16.53 -9.81
C THR A 159 9.58 17.81 -9.14
N SER A 160 10.78 17.74 -8.58
CA SER A 160 11.74 18.83 -8.60
C SER A 160 13.12 18.22 -8.34
N SER A 161 13.53 17.37 -9.29
CA SER A 161 14.90 17.46 -9.75
C SER A 161 15.00 18.81 -10.46
N LEU A 162 15.74 19.76 -9.89
CA LEU A 162 16.46 20.82 -10.59
C LEU A 162 17.15 21.71 -9.54
N ALA A 163 18.45 21.90 -9.77
CA ALA A 163 19.28 22.98 -9.24
C ALA A 163 19.67 22.94 -7.75
N TRP A 164 20.52 21.97 -7.37
CA TRP A 164 21.68 22.33 -6.56
C TRP A 164 22.79 22.81 -7.50
N ASN A 165 22.67 24.06 -7.96
CA ASN A 165 23.79 24.80 -8.51
C ASN A 165 23.78 26.16 -7.83
N SER A 166 24.45 26.23 -6.70
CA SER A 166 24.83 27.50 -6.07
C SER A 166 26.11 27.24 -5.31
N PHE A 167 27.22 27.25 -6.03
CA PHE A 167 28.49 27.72 -5.49
C PHE A 167 29.34 28.28 -6.63
N THR A 168 28.90 29.42 -7.16
CA THR A 168 29.79 30.36 -7.84
C THR A 168 30.69 30.99 -6.79
N LEU A 169 31.87 30.41 -6.56
CA LEU A 169 33.01 31.21 -6.13
C LEU A 169 33.78 31.62 -7.39
N VAL A 170 33.42 32.82 -7.85
CA VAL A 170 34.27 33.63 -8.73
C VAL A 170 35.46 34.08 -7.87
N PHE A 171 36.64 33.54 -8.14
CA PHE A 171 37.89 34.24 -7.86
C PHE A 171 38.74 34.17 -9.11
N SER A 172 38.97 35.36 -9.68
CA SER A 172 39.69 35.59 -10.91
C SER A 172 41.06 36.21 -10.58
N ILE A 173 42.11 35.63 -11.19
CA ILE A 173 43.35 36.26 -11.72
C ILE A 173 44.48 36.54 -10.68
N PRO A 174 45.82 36.50 -11.00
CA PRO A 174 46.56 36.20 -12.25
C PRO A 174 47.79 35.21 -12.17
N THR A 175 48.08 34.59 -13.33
CA THR A 175 49.38 34.28 -14.02
C THR A 175 50.67 33.90 -13.26
N LEU A 176 51.28 32.75 -13.60
CA LEU A 176 52.59 32.60 -14.30
C LEU A 176 53.07 31.12 -14.37
N GLY A 177 53.63 30.72 -15.54
CA GLY A 177 54.56 29.59 -15.74
C GLY A 177 53.94 28.21 -15.95
N SER A 178 53.80 27.73 -17.19
CA SER A 178 54.74 26.81 -17.87
C SER A 178 55.02 25.52 -17.09
N ASP A 179 54.37 24.42 -17.44
CA ASP A 179 55.05 23.29 -18.09
C ASP A 179 54.11 22.12 -18.39
N LEU A 180 54.41 21.52 -19.54
CA LEU A 180 53.79 20.36 -20.16
C LEU A 180 53.92 19.12 -19.26
N VAL A 181 52.87 18.31 -19.11
CA VAL A 181 52.95 16.84 -19.21
C VAL A 181 51.54 16.29 -19.50
N SER A 182 51.40 15.72 -20.69
CA SER A 182 50.38 14.74 -21.07
C SER A 182 50.66 13.43 -20.34
N LEU A 183 49.68 12.83 -19.65
CA LEU A 183 49.70 11.38 -19.41
C LEU A 183 48.30 10.82 -19.07
N VAL A 184 47.76 10.14 -20.09
CA VAL A 184 47.13 8.81 -20.04
C VAL A 184 45.95 8.59 -19.09
N VAL A 185 44.78 8.52 -19.71
CA VAL A 185 43.62 7.72 -19.30
C VAL A 185 44.00 6.24 -19.40
N SER A 186 43.94 5.49 -18.29
CA SER A 186 43.66 4.05 -18.27
C SER A 186 43.45 3.53 -16.85
N ASP A 187 42.27 2.94 -16.64
CA ASP A 187 42.00 1.73 -15.85
C ASP A 187 42.45 1.66 -14.38
N PHE A 188 41.49 1.83 -13.47
CA PHE A 188 41.43 0.97 -12.28
C PHE A 188 39.97 0.68 -11.90
N TYR A 189 39.46 -0.40 -12.47
CA TYR A 189 38.33 -1.16 -11.95
C TYR A 189 38.77 -1.88 -10.66
N SER A 190 37.80 -2.14 -9.77
CA SER A 190 37.88 -3.06 -8.63
C SER A 190 38.41 -2.49 -7.31
N GLU A 191 37.50 -2.10 -6.42
CA GLU A 191 37.36 -2.65 -5.06
C GLU A 191 36.45 -1.75 -4.21
N ALA A 192 35.24 -2.24 -3.89
CA ALA A 192 34.55 -1.88 -2.65
C ALA A 192 33.51 -2.97 -2.36
N GLY A 193 33.96 -3.96 -1.60
CA GLY A 193 33.23 -5.16 -1.23
C GLY A 193 31.97 -4.90 -0.41
N ILE A 194 30.97 -5.71 -0.74
CA ILE A 194 29.76 -6.00 0.01
C ILE A 194 30.17 -6.75 1.28
N VAL A 195 29.91 -6.19 2.47
CA VAL A 195 29.91 -6.95 3.73
C VAL A 195 28.46 -7.06 4.23
N ARG A 196 27.88 -8.23 4.02
CA ARG A 196 26.70 -8.71 4.74
C ARG A 196 27.16 -9.23 6.10
N TYR A 197 26.53 -8.78 7.18
CA TYR A 197 26.61 -9.44 8.48
C TYR A 197 25.44 -10.41 8.66
N SER A 198 25.78 -11.55 9.27
CA SER A 198 24.97 -12.73 9.58
C SER A 198 23.81 -12.47 10.54
#